data_AF-A0A932VHU9-F1
#
_entry.id   AF-A0A932VHU9-F1
#
_cell.length_a   1.000
_cell.length_b   1.000
_cell.length_c   1.000
_cell.angle_alpha   90.00
_cell.angle_beta   90.00
_cell.angle_gamma   90.00
#
_symmetry.space_group_name_H-M   'P 1'
#
loop_
_entity.id
_entity.type
_entity.pdbx_description
1 polymer ?
#
loop_
_entity_poly.entity_id
_entity_poly.type
_entity_poly.pdbx_seq_one_letter_code
_entity_poly.pdbx_strand_id
1 'polypeptide(L)'
;LPMSRAAIVAGRTLADAMRNLLVICIMLGVGSIIGFRFHHGWGFGLLAIPIALLFAYAFSWISLIIGLFVRDPETAQTTGFIWVFPLVFASSVFVPTKTMPHWLQLFANNQPVTQTVNAIRYLTEGIGSSHAVWYSILWAVGILVVFVPIAVMRYRKTV
;
A
#
# COMPACT_ATOMS: atom_id res chain seq x y z
N LEU A 1 -20.92 16.25 22.62
CA LEU A 1 -19.66 15.95 23.33
C LEU A 1 -18.51 16.28 22.40
N PRO A 2 -17.58 17.18 22.76
CA PRO A 2 -16.47 17.53 21.88
C PRO A 2 -15.54 16.33 21.75
N MET A 3 -15.75 15.49 20.74
CA MET A 3 -14.79 14.44 20.40
C MET A 3 -13.50 15.12 19.96
N SER A 4 -12.39 14.78 20.61
CA SER A 4 -11.09 15.28 20.18
C SER A 4 -10.85 14.80 18.75
N ARG A 5 -10.46 15.72 17.86
CA ARG A 5 -10.20 15.39 16.45
C ARG A 5 -9.13 14.29 16.32
N ALA A 6 -8.23 14.19 17.32
CA ALA A 6 -7.25 13.13 17.46
C ALA A 6 -7.88 11.75 17.70
N ALA A 7 -8.95 11.64 18.50
CA ALA A 7 -9.66 10.38 18.73
C ALA A 7 -10.33 9.85 17.46
N ILE A 8 -10.89 10.75 16.62
CA ILE A 8 -11.53 10.37 15.35
C ILE A 8 -10.49 9.82 14.36
N VAL A 9 -9.34 10.51 14.23
CA VAL A 9 -8.25 10.05 13.36
C VAL A 9 -7.67 8.74 13.87
N ALA A 10 -7.35 8.64 15.17
CA ALA A 10 -6.82 7.42 15.77
C ALA A 10 -7.76 6.22 15.56
N GLY A 11 -9.06 6.40 15.84
CA GLY A 11 -10.07 5.35 15.66
C GLY A 11 -10.18 4.87 14.21
N ARG A 12 -10.15 5.80 13.24
CA ARG A 12 -10.13 5.45 11.82
C ARG A 12 -8.87 4.68 11.42
N THR A 13 -7.70 5.17 11.81
CA THR A 13 -6.42 4.56 11.44
C THR A 13 -6.26 3.16 12.02
N LEU A 14 -6.76 2.94 13.25
CA LEU A 14 -6.80 1.63 13.88
C LEU A 14 -7.77 0.68 13.16
N ALA A 15 -8.97 1.16 12.81
CA ALA A 15 -9.94 0.36 12.05
C ALA A 15 -9.38 -0.08 10.69
N ASP A 16 -8.72 0.83 9.96
CA ASP A 16 -8.06 0.53 8.69
C ASP A 16 -6.92 -0.49 8.87
N ALA A 17 -6.09 -0.32 9.90
CA ALA A 17 -5.01 -1.26 10.20
C ALA A 17 -5.54 -2.66 10.54
N MET A 18 -6.58 -2.77 11.38
CA MET A 18 -7.20 -4.04 11.73
C MET A 18 -7.84 -4.72 10.51
N ARG A 19 -8.55 -3.95 9.67
CA ARG A 19 -9.13 -4.47 8.43
C ARG A 19 -8.05 -5.01 7.49
N ASN A 20 -6.98 -4.25 7.29
CA ASN A 20 -5.88 -4.67 6.42
C ASN A 20 -5.14 -5.88 6.97
N LEU A 21 -4.96 -5.95 8.30
CA LEU A 21 -4.37 -7.11 8.96
C LEU A 21 -5.22 -8.36 8.75
N LEU A 22 -6.54 -8.25 8.89
CA LEU A 22 -7.47 -9.35 8.62
C LEU A 22 -7.37 -9.82 7.16
N VAL A 23 -7.32 -8.89 6.19
CA VAL A 23 -7.13 -9.24 4.77
C VAL A 23 -5.82 -9.99 4.55
N ILE A 24 -4.70 -9.51 5.14
CA ILE A 24 -3.39 -10.17 5.03
C ILE A 24 -3.45 -11.58 5.65
N CYS A 25 -4.04 -11.74 6.83
CA CYS A 25 -4.21 -13.04 7.48
C CYS A 25 -5.01 -14.01 6.61
N ILE A 26 -6.11 -13.56 6.00
CA ILE A 26 -6.90 -14.39 5.08
C ILE A 26 -6.05 -14.76 3.86
N MET A 27 -5.37 -13.81 3.23
CA MET A 27 -4.53 -14.09 2.07
C MET A 27 -3.40 -15.08 2.37
N LEU A 28 -2.74 -14.94 3.52
CA LEU A 28 -1.70 -15.88 3.97
C LEU A 28 -2.30 -17.26 4.29
N GLY A 29 -3.48 -17.31 4.90
CA GLY A 29 -4.18 -18.56 5.20
C GLY A 29 -4.56 -19.31 3.92
N VAL A 30 -5.23 -18.64 2.99
CA VAL A 30 -5.61 -19.20 1.68
C VAL A 30 -4.35 -19.59 0.89
N GLY A 31 -3.34 -18.72 0.85
CA GLY A 31 -2.07 -19.02 0.18
C GLY A 31 -1.41 -20.27 0.74
N SER A 32 -1.37 -20.41 2.07
CA SER A 32 -0.78 -21.59 2.74
C SER A 32 -1.54 -22.87 2.41
N ILE A 33 -2.87 -22.81 2.28
CA ILE A 33 -3.70 -23.95 1.85
C ILE A 33 -3.37 -24.37 0.41
N ILE A 34 -3.14 -23.40 -0.48
CA ILE A 34 -2.76 -23.64 -1.89
C ILE A 34 -1.32 -24.18 -2.01
N GLY A 35 -0.54 -24.13 -0.93
CA GLY A 35 0.83 -24.66 -0.88
C GLY A 35 1.92 -23.59 -0.85
N PHE A 36 1.56 -22.32 -0.63
CA PHE A 36 2.55 -21.26 -0.38
C PHE A 36 3.33 -21.56 0.90
N ARG A 37 4.65 -21.43 0.82
CA ARG A 37 5.56 -21.58 1.96
C ARG A 37 6.49 -20.38 1.99
N PHE A 38 6.88 -19.96 3.19
CA PHE A 38 7.94 -18.97 3.36
C PHE A 38 9.29 -19.62 3.03
N HIS A 39 9.81 -19.37 1.83
CA HIS A 39 11.07 -19.93 1.37
C HIS A 39 12.28 -19.19 1.95
N HIS A 40 12.11 -17.90 2.29
CA HIS A 40 13.17 -17.10 2.93
C HIS A 40 13.23 -17.25 4.46
N GLY A 41 12.44 -18.16 5.03
CA GLY A 41 12.33 -18.37 6.47
C GLY A 41 11.26 -17.51 7.15
N TRP A 42 10.71 -18.04 8.24
CA TRP A 42 9.59 -17.42 8.97
C TRP A 42 9.91 -16.03 9.53
N GLY A 43 11.16 -15.80 9.94
CA GLY A 43 11.60 -14.50 10.47
C GLY A 43 11.47 -13.37 9.45
N PHE A 44 11.88 -13.62 8.20
CA PHE A 44 11.73 -12.65 7.11
C PHE A 44 10.28 -12.57 6.62
N GLY A 45 9.57 -13.70 6.57
CA GLY A 45 8.16 -13.74 6.19
C GLY A 45 7.28 -12.86 7.08
N LEU A 46 7.54 -12.83 8.39
CA LEU A 46 6.85 -11.97 9.34
C LEU A 46 7.07 -10.47 9.08
N LEU A 47 8.23 -10.08 8.55
CA LEU A 47 8.53 -8.68 8.19
C LEU A 47 7.77 -8.20 6.95
N ALA A 48 7.22 -9.11 6.14
CA ALA A 48 6.38 -8.72 4.99
C ALA A 48 5.05 -8.10 5.46
N ILE A 49 4.52 -8.53 6.60
CA ILE A 49 3.24 -8.04 7.17
C ILE A 49 3.29 -6.53 7.48
N PRO A 50 4.23 -6.02 8.30
CA PRO A 50 4.28 -4.59 8.61
C PRO A 50 4.57 -3.73 7.36
N ILE A 51 5.33 -4.23 6.38
CA ILE A 51 5.56 -3.52 5.12
C ILE A 51 4.27 -3.40 4.32
N ALA A 52 3.52 -4.50 4.17
CA ALA A 52 2.24 -4.49 3.49
C ALA A 52 1.23 -3.57 4.20
N LEU A 53 1.19 -3.61 5.53
CA LEU A 53 0.34 -2.72 6.34
C LEU A 53 0.73 -1.25 6.17
N LEU A 54 2.02 -0.92 6.24
CA LEU A 54 2.51 0.45 6.08
C LEU A 54 2.16 0.99 4.69
N PHE A 55 2.32 0.16 3.65
CA PHE A 55 1.99 0.54 2.28
C PHE A 55 0.49 0.73 2.07
N ALA A 56 -0.32 -0.22 2.54
CA ALA A 56 -1.78 -0.13 2.47
C ALA A 56 -2.30 1.09 3.23
N TYR A 57 -1.69 1.40 4.38
CA TYR A 57 -1.98 2.59 5.15
C TYR A 57 -1.61 3.87 4.38
N ALA A 58 -0.42 3.94 3.78
CA ALA A 58 -0.02 5.08 2.95
C ALA A 58 -1.01 5.34 1.80
N PHE A 59 -1.46 4.28 1.12
CA PHE A 59 -2.44 4.39 0.04
C PHE A 59 -3.85 4.78 0.53
N SER A 60 -4.24 4.39 1.75
CA SER A 60 -5.55 4.76 2.29
C SER A 60 -5.69 6.27 2.49
N TRP A 61 -4.60 6.99 2.79
CA TRP A 61 -4.59 8.46 2.87
C TRP A 61 -4.79 9.15 1.52
N ILE A 62 -4.27 8.57 0.44
CA ILE A 62 -4.51 9.07 -0.92
C ILE A 62 -6.00 8.92 -1.25
N SER A 63 -6.56 7.72 -1.03
CA SER A 63 -7.98 7.42 -1.26
C SER A 63 -8.90 8.27 -0.38
N LEU A 64 -8.51 8.54 0.88
CA LEU A 64 -9.21 9.46 1.78
C LEU A 64 -9.31 10.84 1.15
N ILE A 65 -8.20 11.40 0.69
CA ILE A 65 -8.19 12.76 0.12
C ILE A 65 -9.11 12.81 -1.09
N ILE A 66 -9.00 11.84 -2.01
CA ILE A 66 -9.89 11.75 -3.17
C ILE A 66 -11.35 11.69 -2.73
N GLY A 67 -11.68 10.88 -1.72
CA GLY A 67 -13.03 10.80 -1.17
C GLY A 67 -13.53 12.11 -0.54
N LEU A 68 -12.65 12.96 -0.02
CA LEU A 68 -13.01 14.28 0.50
C LEU A 68 -13.27 15.32 -0.62
N PHE A 69 -12.73 15.11 -1.82
CA PHE A 69 -12.94 16.00 -2.97
C PHE A 69 -14.18 15.65 -3.79
N VAL A 70 -14.63 14.40 -3.71
CA VAL A 70 -15.73 13.89 -4.52
C VAL A 70 -17.06 13.99 -3.77
N ARG A 71 -18.13 14.42 -4.47
CA ARG A 71 -19.48 14.57 -3.90
C ARG A 71 -20.30 13.26 -3.94
N ASP A 72 -20.05 12.40 -4.93
CA ASP A 72 -20.85 11.21 -5.22
C ASP A 72 -20.05 9.91 -5.05
N PRO A 73 -20.60 8.87 -4.39
CA PRO A 73 -19.89 7.60 -4.17
C PRO A 73 -19.41 6.92 -5.45
N GLU A 74 -20.18 7.01 -6.53
CA GLU A 74 -19.85 6.45 -7.85
C GLU A 74 -18.60 7.12 -8.46
N THR A 75 -18.53 8.45 -8.36
CA THR A 75 -17.36 9.22 -8.79
C THR A 75 -16.15 8.91 -7.91
N ALA A 76 -16.35 8.64 -6.62
CA ALA A 76 -15.26 8.34 -5.69
C ALA A 76 -14.62 6.98 -6.03
N GLN A 77 -15.45 5.98 -6.35
CA GLN A 77 -14.98 4.67 -6.81
C GLN A 77 -14.24 4.78 -8.14
N THR A 78 -14.81 5.46 -9.13
CA THR A 78 -14.21 5.61 -10.46
C THR A 78 -12.88 6.37 -10.38
N THR A 79 -12.86 7.49 -9.65
CA THR A 79 -11.64 8.29 -9.47
C THR A 79 -10.57 7.49 -8.74
N GLY A 80 -10.95 6.70 -7.73
CA GLY A 80 -10.03 5.81 -7.02
C GLY A 80 -9.35 4.79 -7.93
N PHE A 81 -10.08 4.23 -8.90
CA PHE A 81 -9.54 3.23 -9.81
C PHE A 81 -8.63 3.83 -10.89
N ILE A 82 -8.96 5.02 -11.41
CA ILE A 82 -8.23 5.65 -12.53
C ILE A 82 -6.73 5.83 -12.26
N TRP A 83 -6.33 6.21 -11.04
CA TRP A 83 -4.91 6.41 -10.72
C TRP A 83 -4.22 5.14 -10.24
N VAL A 84 -4.94 4.24 -9.54
CA VAL A 84 -4.38 2.97 -9.05
C VAL A 84 -4.13 2.01 -10.20
N PHE A 85 -5.03 1.96 -11.18
CA PHE A 85 -4.97 1.01 -12.28
C PHE A 85 -3.64 1.06 -13.06
N PRO A 86 -3.17 2.22 -13.58
CA PRO A 86 -1.88 2.31 -14.26
C PRO A 86 -0.72 1.91 -13.36
N LEU A 87 -0.75 2.34 -12.09
CA LEU A 87 0.27 2.04 -11.09
C LEU A 87 0.42 0.52 -10.89
N VAL A 88 -0.69 -0.19 -10.69
CA VAL A 88 -0.68 -1.64 -10.47
C VAL A 88 -0.37 -2.41 -11.76
N PHE A 89 -0.96 -2.04 -12.89
CA PHE A 89 -0.74 -2.75 -14.16
C PHE A 89 0.67 -2.58 -14.70
N ALA A 90 1.27 -1.39 -14.56
CA ALA A 90 2.65 -1.12 -14.96
C ALA A 90 3.66 -1.54 -13.88
N SER A 91 3.26 -2.32 -12.87
CA SER A 91 4.14 -2.77 -11.80
C SER A 91 4.68 -4.18 -12.03
N SER A 92 5.64 -4.60 -11.19
CA SER A 92 6.16 -5.98 -11.18
C SER A 92 5.17 -7.04 -10.71
N VAL A 93 3.94 -6.66 -10.32
CA VAL A 93 2.97 -7.59 -9.70
C VAL A 93 2.51 -8.66 -10.68
N PHE A 94 2.25 -8.29 -11.94
CA PHE A 94 1.78 -9.22 -12.98
C PHE A 94 2.91 -9.80 -13.80
N VAL A 95 3.91 -8.98 -14.13
CA VAL A 95 4.98 -9.34 -15.07
C VAL A 95 6.33 -8.85 -14.53
N PRO A 96 7.40 -9.65 -14.60
CA PRO A 96 8.74 -9.19 -14.21
C PRO A 96 9.18 -7.97 -15.03
N THR A 97 9.67 -6.92 -14.36
CA THR A 97 10.07 -5.65 -15.02
C THR A 97 11.20 -5.81 -16.05
N LYS A 98 11.97 -6.91 -15.97
CA LYS A 98 13.01 -7.25 -16.95
C LYS A 98 12.48 -7.57 -18.34
N THR A 99 11.21 -7.97 -18.44
CA THR A 99 10.57 -8.36 -19.71
C THR A 99 9.80 -7.22 -20.37
N MET A 100 9.74 -6.05 -19.71
CA MET A 100 9.02 -4.88 -20.21
C MET A 100 9.87 -4.07 -21.20
N PRO A 101 9.25 -3.32 -22.12
CA PRO A 101 9.95 -2.35 -22.97
C PRO A 101 10.72 -1.32 -22.14
N HIS A 102 11.82 -0.79 -22.68
CA HIS A 102 12.75 0.06 -21.92
C HIS A 102 12.09 1.29 -21.25
N TRP A 103 11.18 1.96 -21.97
CA TRP A 103 10.43 3.10 -21.43
C TRP A 103 9.54 2.72 -20.23
N LEU A 104 8.89 1.55 -20.31
CA LEU A 104 8.00 1.06 -19.25
C LEU A 104 8.82 0.54 -18.07
N GLN A 105 9.98 -0.05 -18.32
CA GLN A 105 10.90 -0.51 -17.30
C GLN A 105 11.41 0.63 -16.41
N LEU A 106 11.71 1.80 -16.99
CA LEU A 106 12.11 3.00 -16.24
C LEU A 106 11.00 3.45 -15.28
N PHE A 107 9.75 3.45 -15.73
CA PHE A 107 8.61 3.78 -14.88
C PHE A 107 8.39 2.70 -13.82
N ALA A 108 8.29 1.43 -14.24
CA ALA A 108 8.01 0.28 -13.40
C ALA A 108 9.03 0.16 -12.27
N ASN A 109 10.33 0.34 -12.53
CA ASN A 109 11.37 0.20 -11.51
C ASN A 109 11.37 1.33 -10.47
N ASN A 110 10.84 2.51 -10.77
CA ASN A 110 10.90 3.66 -9.86
C ASN A 110 9.60 3.91 -9.09
N GLN A 111 8.51 3.21 -9.42
CA GLN A 111 7.21 3.42 -8.81
C GLN A 111 7.01 2.64 -7.49
N PRO A 112 6.16 3.16 -6.57
CA PRO A 112 5.99 2.61 -5.22
C PRO A 112 5.48 1.16 -5.20
N VAL A 113 4.51 0.80 -6.06
CA VAL A 113 3.90 -0.54 -6.04
C VAL A 113 4.93 -1.61 -6.38
N THR A 114 5.75 -1.39 -7.41
CA THR A 114 6.84 -2.32 -7.77
C THR A 114 7.81 -2.54 -6.64
N GLN A 115 8.22 -1.49 -5.93
CA GLN A 115 9.17 -1.60 -4.83
C GLN A 115 8.59 -2.41 -3.67
N THR A 116 7.32 -2.21 -3.34
CA THR A 116 6.62 -3.00 -2.31
C THR A 116 6.44 -4.45 -2.71
N VAL A 117 6.06 -4.73 -3.96
CA VAL A 117 5.92 -6.12 -4.45
C VAL A 117 7.26 -6.84 -4.40
N ASN A 118 8.34 -6.18 -4.84
CA ASN A 118 9.68 -6.76 -4.81
C ASN A 118 10.17 -6.96 -3.37
N ALA A 119 9.85 -6.05 -2.45
CA ALA A 119 10.16 -6.19 -1.03
C ALA A 119 9.45 -7.39 -0.40
N ILE A 120 8.14 -7.55 -0.66
CA ILE A 120 7.36 -8.68 -0.16
C ILE A 120 7.92 -9.98 -0.73
N ARG A 121 8.16 -10.08 -2.05
CA ARG A 121 8.77 -11.27 -2.68
C ARG A 121 10.14 -11.61 -2.08
N TYR A 122 10.98 -10.62 -1.84
CA TYR A 122 12.27 -10.83 -1.18
C TYR A 122 12.09 -11.41 0.23
N LEU A 123 11.17 -10.87 1.02
CA LEU A 123 10.94 -11.30 2.40
C LEU A 123 10.24 -12.65 2.51
N THR A 124 9.38 -13.01 1.56
CA THR A 124 8.63 -14.27 1.60
C THR A 124 9.32 -15.41 0.86
N GLU A 125 9.85 -15.12 -0.32
CA GLU A 125 10.40 -16.11 -1.24
C GLU A 125 11.93 -16.04 -1.34
N GLY A 126 12.54 -14.92 -0.95
CA GLY A 126 13.98 -14.70 -1.10
C GLY A 126 14.40 -14.23 -2.47
N ILE A 127 13.43 -13.88 -3.32
CA ILE A 127 13.66 -13.51 -4.70
C ILE A 127 13.79 -12.00 -4.80
N GLY A 128 14.93 -11.53 -5.32
CA GLY A 128 15.19 -10.11 -5.56
C GLY A 128 16.27 -9.54 -4.65
N SER A 129 16.12 -8.27 -4.29
CA SER A 129 17.13 -7.51 -3.54
C SER A 129 16.54 -6.95 -2.25
N SER A 130 17.33 -6.99 -1.17
CA SER A 130 17.02 -6.35 0.11
C SER A 130 16.83 -4.84 -0.02
N HIS A 131 17.42 -4.19 -1.03
CA HIS A 131 17.22 -2.76 -1.27
C HIS A 131 15.76 -2.40 -1.55
N ALA A 132 14.98 -3.31 -2.12
CA ALA A 132 13.55 -3.09 -2.38
C ALA A 132 12.77 -2.82 -1.07
N VAL A 133 13.18 -3.44 0.04
CA VAL A 133 12.60 -3.21 1.37
C VAL A 133 12.76 -1.73 1.77
N TRP A 134 13.97 -1.19 1.63
CA TRP A 134 14.24 0.21 1.97
C TRP A 134 13.53 1.17 1.02
N TYR A 135 13.51 0.90 -0.29
CA TYR A 135 12.78 1.73 -1.24
C TYR A 135 11.27 1.71 -0.99
N SER A 136 10.70 0.57 -0.62
CA SER A 136 9.28 0.45 -0.25
C SER A 136 8.96 1.30 0.99
N ILE A 137 9.80 1.25 2.01
CA ILE A 137 9.63 2.06 3.23
C ILE A 137 9.75 3.55 2.90
N LEU A 138 10.76 3.94 2.11
CA LEU A 138 10.98 5.33 1.71
C LEU A 138 9.79 5.89 0.93
N TRP A 139 9.22 5.11 0.00
CA TRP A 139 8.00 5.48 -0.71
C TRP A 139 6.79 5.60 0.22
N ALA A 140 6.56 4.63 1.10
CA ALA A 140 5.42 4.67 2.01
C ALA A 140 5.51 5.85 2.98
N VAL A 141 6.69 6.11 3.54
CA VAL A 141 6.95 7.28 4.40
C VAL A 141 6.79 8.57 3.61
N GLY A 142 7.33 8.66 2.39
CA GLY A 142 7.18 9.82 1.52
C GLY A 142 5.71 10.15 1.23
N ILE A 143 4.90 9.13 0.92
CA ILE A 143 3.46 9.28 0.74
C ILE A 143 2.80 9.78 2.04
N LEU A 144 3.11 9.17 3.18
CA LEU A 144 2.52 9.61 4.46
C LEU A 144 2.89 11.06 4.81
N VAL A 145 4.15 11.44 4.64
CA VAL A 145 4.64 12.81 4.93
C VAL A 145 3.94 13.84 4.04
N VAL A 146 3.61 13.50 2.79
CA VAL A 146 2.92 14.43 1.87
C VAL A 146 1.41 14.44 2.10
N PHE A 147 0.78 13.27 2.16
CA PHE A 147 -0.68 13.16 2.14
C PHE A 147 -1.33 13.31 3.52
N VAL A 148 -0.67 12.92 4.61
CA VAL A 148 -1.23 13.09 5.97
C VAL A 148 -1.45 14.57 6.31
N PRO A 149 -0.48 15.49 6.13
CA PRO A 149 -0.70 16.90 6.41
C PRO A 149 -1.82 17.51 5.55
N ILE A 150 -1.85 17.17 4.26
CA ILE A 150 -2.88 17.65 3.32
C ILE A 150 -4.27 17.21 3.77
N ALA A 151 -4.41 15.93 4.14
CA ALA A 151 -5.66 15.37 4.64
C ALA A 151 -6.12 16.05 5.93
N VAL A 152 -5.22 16.20 6.91
CA VAL A 152 -5.53 16.85 8.19
C VAL A 152 -5.92 18.31 8.00
N MET A 153 -5.20 19.04 7.13
CA MET A 153 -5.52 20.44 6.80
C MET A 153 -6.90 20.57 6.15
N ARG A 154 -7.27 19.65 5.26
CA ARG A 154 -8.57 19.66 4.60
C ARG A 154 -9.70 19.26 5.53
N TYR A 155 -9.52 18.22 6.33
CA TYR A 155 -10.51 17.79 7.32
C TYR A 155 -10.84 18.92 8.30
N ARG A 156 -9.86 19.78 8.64
CA ARG A 156 -10.07 20.97 9.48
C ARG A 156 -10.86 22.10 8.81
N LYS A 157 -10.88 22.18 7.47
CA LYS A 157 -11.58 23.23 6.72
C LYS A 157 -13.01 22.83 6.34
N THR A 158 -13.27 21.53 6.22
CA THR A 158 -14.58 21.00 5.83
C THR A 158 -15.49 20.68 7.03
N VAL A 159 -14.92 20.48 8.23
CA VAL A 159 -15.64 20.17 9.49
C VAL A 159 -15.29 21.17 10.60
#